data_AF-A0A135HYH6-F1
#
_entry.id   AF-A0A135HYH6-F1
#
_cell.length_a   1.000
_cell.length_b   1.000
_cell.length_c   1.000
_cell.angle_alpha   90.00
_cell.angle_beta   90.00
_cell.angle_gamma   90.00
#
_symmetry.space_group_name_H-M   'P 1'
#
loop_
_entity.id
_entity.type
_entity.pdbx_description
1 polymer ?
#
loop_
_entity_poly.entity_id
_entity_poly.type
_entity_poly.pdbx_seq_one_letter_code
_entity_poly.pdbx_strand_id
1 'polypeptide(L)'
;MVIVIRVPDTINAYTMFETLNDRGLRASQTDILKNFFFGRAAASLPEMQHKWASMVATIEMVGDEDLLITYLRHHWTLTHGYTAERQLAAFVKEEVKGRQQAINIVSNLDELATDYAGLLTPLEYSGWPSIDKETRAYIFIITRILTIEQIQPLLLAVIKHFPPESLKRAMRMFLSWSVRFLVAGSGGGGPLDRAYGQLSKQVTEGTITKATQLRENVRAGVLRTDAEFMQAFSKARVTKATLARYYLRALELHMEANPSADLGGTIDDSFTYNLEHVMPQRESGDWPIPEQTAQQFRKRLGNMVLLQPTDNVKLGNRSFAEKRAAYQQSQLRLTEGVGAYTSWGPEEIDDWQEKLAHLAVKIWPA
;
A
#
# COMPACT_ATOMS: atom_id res chain seq x y z
N MET A 1 27.33 8.74 -39.38
CA MET A 1 28.21 7.56 -39.49
C MET A 1 27.48 6.41 -38.82
N VAL A 2 27.13 5.36 -39.56
CA VAL A 2 26.44 4.18 -39.01
C VAL A 2 27.48 3.10 -38.81
N ILE A 3 27.67 2.65 -37.57
CA ILE A 3 28.57 1.54 -37.26
C ILE A 3 27.71 0.29 -37.15
N VAL A 4 27.96 -0.69 -38.02
CA VAL A 4 27.28 -1.99 -38.01
C VAL A 4 28.26 -3.03 -37.50
N ILE A 5 27.91 -3.67 -36.39
CA ILE A 5 28.69 -4.77 -35.80
C ILE A 5 27.87 -6.05 -35.97
N ARG A 6 28.47 -7.09 -36.56
CA ARG A 6 27.84 -8.40 -36.74
C ARG A 6 28.52 -9.41 -35.82
N VAL A 7 27.73 -10.08 -34.99
CA VAL A 7 28.22 -11.09 -34.04
C VAL A 7 27.58 -12.44 -34.40
N PRO A 8 28.30 -13.58 -34.30
CA PRO A 8 27.81 -14.86 -34.79
C PRO A 8 26.72 -15.49 -33.91
N ASP A 9 26.65 -15.10 -32.63
CA ASP A 9 25.75 -15.70 -31.64
C ASP A 9 25.00 -14.61 -30.87
N THR A 10 23.68 -14.79 -30.75
CA THR A 10 22.77 -13.81 -30.13
C THR A 10 23.12 -13.54 -28.67
N ILE A 11 23.64 -14.55 -27.94
CA ILE A 11 24.03 -14.42 -26.53
C ILE A 11 25.24 -13.48 -26.38
N ASN A 12 26.22 -13.54 -27.30
CA ASN A 12 27.40 -12.67 -27.27
C ASN A 12 27.13 -11.24 -27.77
N ALA A 13 26.13 -11.06 -28.64
CA ALA A 13 25.68 -9.74 -29.04
C ALA A 13 25.15 -8.95 -27.82
N TYR A 14 24.49 -9.61 -26.86
CA TYR A 14 23.95 -8.98 -25.65
C TYR A 14 25.02 -8.58 -24.64
N THR A 15 25.99 -9.43 -24.32
CA THR A 15 27.07 -9.06 -23.39
C THR A 15 27.87 -7.88 -23.94
N MET A 16 28.13 -7.86 -25.25
CA MET A 16 28.76 -6.71 -25.91
C MET A 16 27.85 -5.47 -25.88
N PHE A 17 26.54 -5.62 -26.08
CA PHE A 17 25.58 -4.52 -25.98
C PHE A 17 25.55 -3.93 -24.55
N GLU A 18 25.61 -4.77 -23.51
CA GLU A 18 25.72 -4.33 -22.11
C GLU A 18 27.03 -3.61 -21.84
N THR A 19 28.16 -4.11 -22.36
CA THR A 19 29.47 -3.47 -22.14
C THR A 19 29.58 -2.14 -22.89
N LEU A 20 28.90 -2.01 -24.04
CA LEU A 20 28.81 -0.77 -24.82
C LEU A 20 27.84 0.26 -24.22
N ASN A 21 26.76 -0.18 -23.55
CA ASN A 21 25.78 0.70 -22.89
C ASN A 21 26.16 1.10 -21.46
N ASP A 22 27.25 0.56 -20.90
CA ASP A 22 27.72 0.83 -19.54
C ASP A 22 28.22 2.29 -19.31
N ARG A 23 28.00 3.17 -20.30
CA ARG A 23 28.29 4.61 -20.24
C ARG A 23 27.10 5.52 -20.58
N GLY A 24 25.87 5.00 -20.72
CA GLY A 24 24.76 5.79 -21.26
C GLY A 24 23.40 5.64 -20.60
N LEU A 25 22.80 4.44 -20.56
CA LEU A 25 21.50 4.13 -19.95
C LEU A 25 21.29 2.60 -20.05
N ARG A 26 21.00 1.92 -18.94
CA ARG A 26 20.63 0.50 -18.95
C ARG A 26 19.32 0.33 -19.73
N ALA A 27 19.23 -0.69 -20.59
CA ALA A 27 17.92 -1.06 -21.17
C ALA A 27 16.98 -1.47 -20.02
N SER A 28 15.80 -0.84 -19.96
CA SER A 28 14.81 -1.15 -18.92
C SER A 28 14.35 -2.62 -19.05
N GLN A 29 13.98 -3.27 -17.95
CA GLN A 29 13.38 -4.63 -18.01
C GLN A 29 12.17 -4.66 -18.94
N THR A 30 11.40 -3.56 -18.97
CA THR A 30 10.29 -3.32 -19.91
C THR A 30 10.73 -3.40 -21.36
N ASP A 31 11.81 -2.71 -21.77
CA ASP A 31 12.33 -2.77 -23.14
C ASP A 31 12.84 -4.15 -23.52
N ILE A 32 13.49 -4.84 -22.58
CA ILE A 32 13.96 -6.22 -22.78
C ILE A 32 12.77 -7.14 -23.07
N LEU A 33 11.70 -7.04 -22.29
CA LEU A 33 10.48 -7.85 -22.46
C LEU A 33 9.76 -7.50 -23.77
N LYS A 34 9.58 -6.21 -24.06
CA LYS A 34 8.97 -5.72 -25.32
C LYS A 34 9.68 -6.30 -26.54
N ASN A 35 11.00 -6.11 -26.61
CA ASN A 35 11.81 -6.61 -27.73
C ASN A 35 11.77 -8.14 -27.83
N PHE A 36 11.78 -8.82 -26.68
CA PHE A 36 11.69 -10.28 -26.63
C PHE A 36 10.36 -10.82 -27.19
N PHE A 37 9.24 -10.21 -26.81
CA PHE A 37 7.91 -10.60 -27.30
C PHE A 37 7.73 -10.25 -28.79
N PHE A 38 8.11 -9.04 -29.21
CA PHE A 38 8.01 -8.62 -30.61
C PHE A 38 8.88 -9.46 -31.54
N GLY A 39 10.09 -9.83 -31.10
CA GLY A 39 10.96 -10.74 -31.84
C GLY A 39 10.35 -12.14 -32.08
N ARG A 40 9.33 -12.53 -31.31
CA ARG A 40 8.60 -13.81 -31.45
C ARG A 40 7.26 -13.69 -32.18
N ALA A 41 6.81 -12.47 -32.48
CA ALA A 41 5.46 -12.22 -32.98
C ALA A 41 5.26 -12.70 -34.44
N ALA A 42 6.31 -12.65 -35.27
CA ALA A 42 6.25 -12.95 -36.70
C ALA A 42 5.07 -12.25 -37.37
N ALA A 43 4.15 -12.99 -38.01
CA ALA A 43 2.95 -12.43 -38.66
C ALA A 43 1.97 -11.72 -37.68
N SER A 44 2.05 -12.01 -36.38
CA SER A 44 1.21 -11.41 -35.34
C SER A 44 1.79 -10.11 -34.77
N LEU A 45 2.88 -9.58 -35.33
CA LEU A 45 3.54 -8.36 -34.83
C LEU A 45 2.61 -7.15 -34.72
N PRO A 46 1.77 -6.82 -35.73
CA PRO A 46 0.88 -5.66 -35.63
C PRO A 46 -0.12 -5.78 -34.48
N GLU A 47 -0.68 -6.97 -34.27
CA GLU A 47 -1.61 -7.24 -33.17
C GLU A 47 -0.91 -7.12 -31.81
N MET A 48 0.27 -7.72 -31.65
CA MET A 48 1.03 -7.64 -30.40
C MET A 48 1.50 -6.21 -30.09
N GLN A 49 1.86 -5.43 -31.11
CA GLN A 49 2.19 -4.01 -30.95
C GLN A 49 0.98 -3.20 -30.48
N HIS A 50 -0.20 -3.46 -31.05
CA HIS A 50 -1.43 -2.81 -30.65
C HIS A 50 -1.78 -3.11 -29.19
N LYS A 51 -1.78 -4.38 -28.80
CA LYS A 51 -2.04 -4.81 -27.41
C LYS A 51 -1.02 -4.25 -26.42
N TRP A 52 0.27 -4.29 -26.77
CA TRP A 52 1.31 -3.68 -25.94
C TRP A 52 1.10 -2.17 -25.76
N ALA A 53 0.77 -1.44 -26.84
CA ALA A 53 0.51 -0.01 -26.77
C ALA A 53 -0.74 0.32 -25.94
N SER A 54 -1.82 -0.46 -26.09
CA SER A 54 -3.05 -0.36 -25.29
C SER A 54 -2.79 -0.56 -23.80
N MET A 55 -2.07 -1.63 -23.45
CA MET A 55 -1.61 -1.91 -22.09
C MET A 55 -0.80 -0.74 -21.51
N VAL A 56 0.22 -0.27 -22.23
CA VAL A 56 1.08 0.84 -21.77
C VAL A 56 0.25 2.10 -21.53
N ALA A 57 -0.59 2.49 -22.49
CA ALA A 57 -1.45 3.65 -22.35
C ALA A 57 -2.36 3.53 -21.11
N THR A 58 -2.92 2.34 -20.85
CA THR A 58 -3.80 2.10 -19.71
C THR A 58 -3.08 2.29 -18.37
N ILE A 59 -1.86 1.76 -18.25
CA ILE A 59 -1.06 1.86 -17.02
C ILE A 59 -0.53 3.29 -16.81
N GLU A 60 -0.10 3.97 -17.88
CA GLU A 60 0.39 5.36 -17.82
C GLU A 60 -0.71 6.37 -17.45
N MET A 61 -2.00 6.04 -17.62
CA MET A 61 -3.10 6.88 -17.12
C MET A 61 -3.14 6.97 -15.59
N VAL A 62 -2.60 5.96 -14.88
CA VAL A 62 -2.73 5.81 -13.42
C VAL A 62 -1.39 5.82 -12.68
N GLY A 63 -0.27 5.94 -13.39
CA GLY A 63 1.06 6.00 -12.81
C GLY A 63 2.15 6.34 -13.83
N ASP A 64 3.40 6.19 -13.42
CA ASP A 64 4.59 6.52 -14.18
C ASP A 64 5.23 5.26 -14.82
N GLU A 65 6.42 5.44 -15.43
CA GLU A 65 7.16 4.35 -16.06
C GLU A 65 7.56 3.24 -15.07
N ASP A 66 7.80 3.58 -13.79
CA ASP A 66 8.09 2.61 -12.74
C ASP A 66 6.87 1.72 -12.42
N LEU A 67 5.66 2.24 -12.60
CA LEU A 67 4.44 1.45 -12.48
C LEU A 67 4.35 0.38 -13.57
N LEU A 68 4.81 0.66 -14.80
CA LEU A 68 4.74 -0.29 -15.90
C LEU A 68 5.57 -1.55 -15.62
N ILE A 69 6.81 -1.40 -15.15
CA ILE A 69 7.63 -2.57 -14.80
C ILE A 69 7.03 -3.32 -13.59
N THR A 70 6.50 -2.59 -12.62
CA THR A 70 5.79 -3.17 -11.46
C THR A 70 4.58 -3.98 -11.89
N TYR A 71 3.80 -3.45 -12.84
CA TYR A 71 2.65 -4.12 -13.44
C TYR A 71 3.05 -5.43 -14.13
N LEU A 72 4.06 -5.40 -15.00
CA LEU A 72 4.57 -6.59 -15.70
C LEU A 72 5.01 -7.67 -14.69
N ARG A 73 5.69 -7.26 -13.61
CA ARG A 73 6.09 -8.14 -12.51
C ARG A 73 4.87 -8.71 -11.78
N HIS A 74 3.88 -7.90 -11.45
CA HIS A 74 2.67 -8.34 -10.75
C HIS A 74 1.85 -9.33 -11.59
N HIS A 75 1.69 -9.09 -12.89
CA HIS A 75 1.08 -10.06 -13.80
C HIS A 75 1.81 -11.41 -13.75
N TRP A 76 3.15 -11.41 -13.81
CA TRP A 76 3.94 -12.63 -13.70
C TRP A 76 3.77 -13.33 -12.34
N THR A 77 3.73 -12.54 -11.26
CA THR A 77 3.54 -13.04 -9.89
C THR A 77 2.21 -13.76 -9.68
N LEU A 78 1.15 -13.38 -10.39
CA LEU A 78 -0.16 -14.04 -10.30
C LEU A 78 -0.10 -15.54 -10.63
N THR A 79 0.79 -15.96 -11.52
CA THR A 79 0.88 -17.37 -11.96
C THR A 79 2.16 -18.07 -11.51
N HIS A 80 3.22 -17.33 -11.22
CA HIS A 80 4.54 -17.89 -10.87
C HIS A 80 4.91 -17.70 -9.40
N GLY A 81 4.18 -16.85 -8.68
CA GLY A 81 4.53 -16.43 -7.33
C GLY A 81 5.65 -15.39 -7.34
N TYR A 82 6.25 -15.15 -6.18
CA TYR A 82 7.21 -14.07 -6.02
C TYR A 82 8.36 -14.11 -7.02
N THR A 83 8.55 -12.99 -7.72
CA THR A 83 9.64 -12.77 -8.67
C THR A 83 10.24 -11.39 -8.41
N ALA A 84 11.54 -11.32 -8.13
CA ALA A 84 12.22 -10.05 -8.04
C ALA A 84 12.28 -9.38 -9.42
N GLU A 85 12.07 -8.06 -9.45
CA GLU A 85 12.00 -7.29 -10.70
C GLU A 85 13.19 -7.53 -11.63
N ARG A 86 14.41 -7.50 -11.09
CA ARG A 86 15.66 -7.74 -11.83
C ARG A 86 15.75 -9.12 -12.51
N GLN A 87 14.93 -10.09 -12.09
CA GLN A 87 14.92 -11.45 -12.62
C GLN A 87 13.78 -11.67 -13.62
N LEU A 88 12.83 -10.73 -13.74
CA LEU A 88 11.61 -10.90 -14.52
C LEU A 88 11.91 -11.26 -15.97
N ALA A 89 12.74 -10.48 -16.66
CA ALA A 89 13.05 -10.77 -18.06
C ALA A 89 13.77 -12.10 -18.24
N ALA A 90 14.59 -12.52 -17.28
CA ALA A 90 15.29 -13.81 -17.33
C ALA A 90 14.29 -14.98 -17.24
N PHE A 91 13.38 -14.95 -16.27
CA PHE A 91 12.36 -16.01 -16.11
C PHE A 91 11.39 -16.06 -17.27
N VAL A 92 10.93 -14.91 -17.78
CA VAL A 92 10.06 -14.87 -18.96
C VAL A 92 10.77 -15.49 -20.18
N LYS A 93 12.05 -15.20 -20.40
CA LYS A 93 12.85 -15.80 -21.49
C LYS A 93 13.06 -17.31 -21.32
N GLU A 94 13.18 -17.76 -20.08
CA GLU A 94 13.34 -19.16 -19.75
C GLU A 94 12.07 -19.97 -20.05
N GLU A 95 10.89 -19.43 -19.77
CA GLU A 95 9.63 -20.15 -19.98
C GLU A 95 9.06 -20.00 -21.40
N VAL A 96 9.14 -18.79 -21.97
CA VAL A 96 8.45 -18.46 -23.22
C VAL A 96 9.30 -18.89 -24.42
N LYS A 97 9.02 -20.08 -24.94
CA LYS A 97 9.74 -20.64 -26.10
C LYS A 97 9.01 -20.42 -27.41
N GLY A 98 7.68 -20.51 -27.40
CA GLY A 98 6.86 -20.48 -28.61
C GLY A 98 6.19 -19.14 -28.92
N ARG A 99 5.85 -18.93 -30.19
CA ARG A 99 5.06 -17.77 -30.67
C ARG A 99 3.71 -17.65 -29.95
N GLN A 100 2.97 -18.76 -29.82
CA GLN A 100 1.65 -18.73 -29.20
C GLN A 100 1.71 -18.36 -27.71
N GLN A 101 2.73 -18.82 -26.99
CA GLN A 101 2.95 -18.45 -25.59
C GLN A 101 3.20 -16.93 -25.47
N ALA A 102 4.03 -16.36 -26.35
CA ALA A 102 4.28 -14.92 -26.38
C ALA A 102 3.01 -14.11 -26.65
N ILE A 103 2.19 -14.54 -27.63
CA ILE A 103 0.91 -13.89 -27.95
C ILE A 103 -0.05 -13.96 -26.76
N ASN A 104 -0.16 -15.12 -26.12
CA ASN A 104 -1.05 -15.31 -24.96
C ASN A 104 -0.63 -14.42 -23.78
N ILE A 105 0.67 -14.32 -23.50
CA ILE A 105 1.15 -13.46 -22.40
C ILE A 105 0.87 -11.99 -22.69
N VAL A 106 1.17 -11.49 -23.90
CA VAL A 106 0.86 -10.09 -24.25
C VAL A 106 -0.64 -9.82 -24.24
N SER A 107 -1.47 -10.80 -24.61
CA SER A 107 -2.93 -10.69 -24.52
C SER A 107 -3.41 -10.60 -23.07
N ASN A 108 -2.92 -11.48 -22.20
CA ASN A 108 -3.28 -11.46 -20.79
C ASN A 108 -2.80 -10.19 -20.09
N LEU A 109 -1.65 -9.66 -20.51
CA LEU A 109 -1.12 -8.38 -20.05
C LEU A 109 -1.98 -7.19 -20.49
N ASP A 110 -2.53 -7.20 -21.70
CA ASP A 110 -3.47 -6.15 -22.12
C ASP A 110 -4.81 -6.26 -21.37
N GLU A 111 -5.35 -7.48 -21.22
CA GLU A 111 -6.61 -7.73 -20.51
C GLU A 111 -6.54 -7.32 -19.02
N LEU A 112 -5.47 -7.70 -18.31
CA LEU A 112 -5.32 -7.40 -16.88
C LEU A 112 -5.05 -5.90 -16.62
N ALA A 113 -4.58 -5.13 -17.61
CA ALA A 113 -4.20 -3.73 -17.40
C ALA A 113 -5.38 -2.89 -16.92
N THR A 114 -6.60 -3.19 -17.39
CA THR A 114 -7.81 -2.47 -17.00
C THR A 114 -8.17 -2.72 -15.53
N ASP A 115 -8.12 -3.97 -15.07
CA ASP A 115 -8.36 -4.32 -13.66
C ASP A 115 -7.26 -3.73 -12.76
N TYR A 116 -6.02 -3.71 -13.25
CA TYR A 116 -4.90 -3.11 -12.53
C TYR A 116 -5.06 -1.60 -12.36
N ALA A 117 -5.50 -0.90 -13.40
CA ALA A 117 -5.86 0.50 -13.31
C ALA A 117 -7.01 0.71 -12.31
N GLY A 118 -8.03 -0.17 -12.34
CA GLY A 118 -9.13 -0.17 -11.38
C GLY A 118 -8.70 -0.35 -9.92
N LEU A 119 -7.59 -1.05 -9.66
CA LEU A 119 -7.01 -1.19 -8.32
C LEU A 119 -6.50 0.15 -7.76
N LEU A 120 -6.04 1.03 -8.66
CA LEU A 120 -5.49 2.34 -8.32
C LEU A 120 -6.55 3.46 -8.37
N THR A 121 -7.70 3.22 -9.01
CA THR A 121 -8.87 4.11 -9.05
C THR A 121 -10.17 3.39 -8.65
N PRO A 122 -10.20 2.69 -7.50
CA PRO A 122 -11.28 1.73 -7.19
C PRO A 122 -12.64 2.37 -6.91
N LEU A 123 -12.72 3.68 -6.73
CA LEU A 123 -13.97 4.38 -6.46
C LEU A 123 -14.64 4.83 -7.76
N GLU A 124 -13.84 5.20 -8.75
CA GLU A 124 -14.27 5.66 -10.08
C GLU A 124 -14.43 4.51 -11.07
N TYR A 125 -13.73 3.40 -10.85
CA TYR A 125 -13.65 2.30 -11.81
C TYR A 125 -14.95 1.52 -11.99
N SER A 126 -15.54 1.53 -13.18
CA SER A 126 -16.82 0.86 -13.45
C SER A 126 -16.71 -0.63 -13.81
N GLY A 127 -15.50 -1.16 -14.05
CA GLY A 127 -15.31 -2.54 -14.53
C GLY A 127 -15.60 -3.65 -13.53
N TRP A 128 -15.90 -3.31 -12.27
CA TRP A 128 -16.30 -4.27 -11.23
C TRP A 128 -17.75 -4.06 -10.74
N PRO A 129 -18.77 -4.37 -11.56
CA PRO A 129 -20.16 -4.08 -11.21
C PRO A 129 -20.67 -4.87 -10.00
N SER A 130 -20.04 -6.01 -9.68
CA SER A 130 -20.39 -6.87 -8.55
C SER A 130 -19.73 -6.46 -7.23
N ILE A 131 -18.83 -5.48 -7.23
CA ILE A 131 -18.11 -5.03 -6.02
C ILE A 131 -18.82 -3.80 -5.43
N ASP A 132 -19.29 -3.94 -4.20
CA ASP A 132 -19.99 -2.87 -3.48
C ASP A 132 -19.06 -1.69 -3.10
N LYS A 133 -19.68 -0.57 -2.72
CA LYS A 133 -18.95 0.67 -2.35
C LYS A 133 -18.00 0.47 -1.16
N GLU A 134 -18.39 -0.37 -0.20
CA GLU A 134 -17.59 -0.62 1.00
C GLU A 134 -16.32 -1.40 0.67
N THR A 135 -16.44 -2.42 -0.17
CA THR A 135 -15.33 -3.24 -0.67
C THR A 135 -14.36 -2.38 -1.48
N ARG A 136 -14.86 -1.47 -2.30
CA ARG A 136 -14.05 -0.47 -3.02
C ARG A 136 -13.34 0.49 -2.07
N ALA A 137 -13.98 0.89 -0.96
CA ALA A 137 -13.35 1.72 0.05
C ALA A 137 -12.17 0.98 0.74
N TYR A 138 -12.29 -0.31 1.05
CA TYR A 138 -11.15 -1.09 1.55
C TYR A 138 -10.00 -1.11 0.53
N ILE A 139 -10.29 -1.35 -0.76
CA ILE A 139 -9.26 -1.33 -1.82
C ILE A 139 -8.59 0.05 -1.87
N PHE A 140 -9.37 1.13 -1.86
CA PHE A 140 -8.87 2.50 -1.86
C PHE A 140 -7.93 2.77 -0.66
N ILE A 141 -8.32 2.39 0.55
CA ILE A 141 -7.49 2.63 1.73
C ILE A 141 -6.18 1.85 1.61
N ILE A 142 -6.22 0.58 1.21
CA ILE A 142 -5.02 -0.25 1.06
C ILE A 142 -4.07 0.35 0.00
N THR A 143 -4.58 0.75 -1.16
CA THR A 143 -3.74 1.17 -2.28
C THR A 143 -3.36 2.65 -2.25
N ARG A 144 -4.21 3.54 -1.72
CA ARG A 144 -4.04 5.00 -1.79
C ARG A 144 -3.67 5.64 -0.47
N ILE A 145 -4.13 5.10 0.66
CA ILE A 145 -3.83 5.65 2.00
C ILE A 145 -2.65 4.93 2.64
N LEU A 146 -2.71 3.60 2.70
CA LEU A 146 -1.66 2.76 3.28
C LEU A 146 -0.50 2.54 2.29
N THR A 147 -0.79 2.59 0.99
CA THR A 147 0.19 2.49 -0.11
C THR A 147 1.03 1.20 -0.04
N ILE A 148 0.37 0.06 0.20
CA ILE A 148 1.05 -1.25 0.26
C ILE A 148 1.15 -1.83 -1.15
N GLU A 149 2.31 -1.72 -1.79
CA GLU A 149 2.53 -2.26 -3.14
C GLU A 149 2.55 -3.80 -3.16
N GLN A 150 3.16 -4.41 -2.15
CA GLN A 150 3.43 -5.86 -2.13
C GLN A 150 2.16 -6.71 -2.13
N ILE A 151 1.02 -6.15 -1.71
CA ILE A 151 -0.26 -6.86 -1.64
C ILE A 151 -1.04 -6.82 -2.95
N GLN A 152 -0.65 -5.97 -3.91
CA GLN A 152 -1.41 -5.74 -5.14
C GLN A 152 -1.66 -7.01 -5.97
N PRO A 153 -0.68 -7.94 -6.18
CA PRO A 153 -0.96 -9.21 -6.84
C PRO A 153 -2.05 -10.03 -6.14
N LEU A 154 -2.04 -10.03 -4.81
CA LEU A 154 -3.03 -10.76 -4.02
C LEU A 154 -4.41 -10.10 -4.09
N LEU A 155 -4.48 -8.76 -4.10
CA LEU A 155 -5.72 -8.04 -4.33
C LEU A 155 -6.35 -8.43 -5.68
N LEU A 156 -5.56 -8.41 -6.76
CA LEU A 156 -6.02 -8.76 -8.11
C LEU A 156 -6.52 -10.20 -8.19
N ALA A 157 -5.75 -11.15 -7.64
CA ALA A 157 -6.14 -12.55 -7.62
C ALA A 157 -7.48 -12.74 -6.89
N VAL A 158 -7.65 -12.12 -5.73
CA VAL A 158 -8.87 -12.24 -4.94
C VAL A 158 -10.06 -11.54 -5.61
N ILE A 159 -9.86 -10.36 -6.20
CA ILE A 159 -10.90 -9.65 -6.97
C ILE A 159 -11.41 -10.51 -8.13
N LYS A 160 -10.51 -11.19 -8.85
CA LYS A 160 -10.86 -12.00 -10.02
C LYS A 160 -11.51 -13.33 -9.69
N HIS A 161 -11.12 -13.95 -8.56
CA HIS A 161 -11.46 -15.34 -8.27
C HIS A 161 -12.42 -15.56 -7.09
N PHE A 162 -12.60 -14.59 -6.19
CA PHE A 162 -13.48 -14.79 -5.04
C PHE A 162 -14.91 -14.32 -5.30
N PRO A 163 -15.92 -14.99 -4.73
CA PRO A 163 -17.29 -14.47 -4.71
C PRO A 163 -17.39 -13.21 -3.81
N PRO A 164 -18.36 -12.30 -4.05
CA PRO A 164 -18.45 -10.99 -3.39
C PRO A 164 -18.32 -11.03 -1.85
N GLU A 165 -18.99 -11.97 -1.18
CA GLU A 165 -18.91 -12.11 0.28
C GLU A 165 -17.51 -12.48 0.78
N SER A 166 -16.83 -13.41 0.09
CA SER A 166 -15.46 -13.80 0.44
C SER A 166 -14.47 -12.71 0.08
N LEU A 167 -14.70 -11.99 -1.02
CA LEU A 167 -13.93 -10.83 -1.45
C LEU A 167 -13.97 -9.72 -0.39
N LYS A 168 -15.16 -9.32 0.06
CA LYS A 168 -15.33 -8.29 1.10
C LYS A 168 -14.62 -8.67 2.40
N ARG A 169 -14.77 -9.92 2.85
CA ARG A 169 -14.08 -10.42 4.04
C ARG A 169 -12.56 -10.41 3.85
N ALA A 170 -12.05 -10.77 2.66
CA ALA A 170 -10.63 -10.71 2.36
C ALA A 170 -10.10 -9.27 2.35
N MET A 171 -10.82 -8.31 1.75
CA MET A 171 -10.41 -6.90 1.73
C MET A 171 -10.32 -6.30 3.13
N ARG A 172 -11.29 -6.58 4.00
CA ARG A 172 -11.25 -6.17 5.40
C ARG A 172 -10.05 -6.76 6.16
N MET A 173 -9.76 -8.03 5.91
CA MET A 173 -8.60 -8.71 6.50
C MET A 173 -7.28 -8.12 6.00
N PHE A 174 -7.16 -7.86 4.69
CA PHE A 174 -5.99 -7.24 4.07
C PHE A 174 -5.73 -5.83 4.56
N LEU A 175 -6.79 -5.06 4.84
CA LEU A 175 -6.68 -3.77 5.50
C LEU A 175 -6.00 -3.92 6.87
N SER A 176 -6.49 -4.84 7.70
CA SER A 176 -5.89 -5.12 9.01
C SER A 176 -4.43 -5.54 8.90
N TRP A 177 -4.11 -6.46 7.99
CA TRP A 177 -2.74 -6.92 7.75
C TRP A 177 -1.81 -5.78 7.32
N SER A 178 -2.33 -4.88 6.48
CA SER A 178 -1.59 -3.70 6.00
C SER A 178 -1.27 -2.73 7.14
N VAL A 179 -2.24 -2.43 8.02
CA VAL A 179 -2.00 -1.57 9.19
C VAL A 179 -1.01 -2.21 10.15
N ARG A 180 -1.18 -3.51 10.46
CA ARG A 180 -0.26 -4.26 11.31
C ARG A 180 1.15 -4.26 10.78
N PHE A 181 1.33 -4.43 9.47
CA PHE A 181 2.64 -4.35 8.86
C PHE A 181 3.27 -2.97 8.98
N LEU A 182 2.54 -1.88 8.69
CA LEU A 182 3.08 -0.53 8.77
C LEU A 182 3.53 -0.15 10.18
N VAL A 183 2.85 -0.68 11.20
CA VAL A 183 3.13 -0.37 12.60
C VAL A 183 4.16 -1.32 13.21
N ALA A 184 4.04 -2.62 12.98
CA ALA A 184 4.78 -3.67 13.69
C ALA A 184 5.71 -4.50 12.78
N GLY A 185 5.76 -4.19 11.48
CA GLY A 185 6.59 -4.91 10.51
C GLY A 185 8.09 -4.68 10.73
N SER A 186 8.74 -5.64 11.39
CA SER A 186 10.21 -5.77 11.38
C SER A 186 10.61 -6.87 10.39
N GLY A 187 11.41 -6.53 9.37
CA GLY A 187 11.84 -7.48 8.33
C GLY A 187 11.85 -6.94 6.89
N GLY A 188 11.40 -5.70 6.68
CA GLY A 188 11.31 -5.06 5.36
C GLY A 188 10.18 -5.63 4.48
N GLY A 189 10.00 -5.07 3.28
CA GLY A 189 8.94 -5.50 2.36
C GLY A 189 9.13 -6.90 1.76
N GLY A 190 10.34 -7.46 1.78
CA GLY A 190 10.68 -8.71 1.09
C GLY A 190 9.92 -9.96 1.57
N PRO A 191 9.84 -10.25 2.88
CA PRO A 191 9.03 -11.37 3.39
C PRO A 191 7.54 -11.25 3.04
N LEU A 192 6.98 -10.04 3.07
CA LEU A 192 5.60 -9.80 2.67
C LEU A 192 5.39 -10.07 1.19
N ASP A 193 6.24 -9.49 0.34
CA ASP A 193 6.16 -9.65 -1.11
C ASP A 193 6.22 -11.13 -1.50
N ARG A 194 7.10 -11.90 -0.83
CA ARG A 194 7.15 -13.36 -0.97
C ARG A 194 5.87 -14.06 -0.55
N ALA A 195 5.30 -13.70 0.58
CA ALA A 195 4.09 -14.32 1.10
C ALA A 195 2.87 -13.99 0.23
N TYR A 196 2.67 -12.71 -0.12
CA TYR A 196 1.56 -12.27 -0.94
C TYR A 196 1.65 -12.77 -2.38
N GLY A 197 2.85 -12.82 -2.97
CA GLY A 197 3.04 -13.44 -4.28
C GLY A 197 2.72 -14.94 -4.28
N GLN A 198 3.09 -15.67 -3.22
CA GLN A 198 2.72 -17.08 -3.11
C GLN A 198 1.20 -17.27 -2.93
N LEU A 199 0.56 -16.45 -2.11
CA LEU A 199 -0.89 -16.51 -1.90
C LEU A 199 -1.65 -16.12 -3.18
N SER A 200 -1.19 -15.12 -3.93
CA SER A 200 -1.83 -14.71 -5.18
C SER A 200 -1.82 -15.86 -6.19
N LYS A 201 -0.67 -16.55 -6.31
CA LYS A 201 -0.56 -17.77 -7.13
C LYS A 201 -1.56 -18.85 -6.71
N GLN A 202 -1.64 -19.16 -5.42
CA GLN A 202 -2.56 -20.18 -4.90
C GLN A 202 -4.04 -19.83 -5.12
N VAL A 203 -4.38 -18.54 -5.10
CA VAL A 203 -5.74 -18.06 -5.45
C VAL A 203 -6.00 -18.22 -6.94
N THR A 204 -5.06 -17.80 -7.79
CA THR A 204 -5.17 -17.92 -9.25
C THR A 204 -5.25 -19.37 -9.72
N GLU A 205 -4.54 -20.28 -9.06
CA GLU A 205 -4.61 -21.74 -9.31
C GLU A 205 -5.87 -22.41 -8.74
N GLY A 206 -6.70 -21.67 -7.98
CA GLY A 206 -7.92 -22.19 -7.37
C GLY A 206 -7.69 -23.08 -6.13
N THR A 207 -6.47 -23.14 -5.60
CA THR A 207 -6.15 -23.86 -4.36
C THR A 207 -6.73 -23.12 -3.14
N ILE A 208 -6.74 -21.79 -3.18
CA ILE A 208 -7.38 -20.92 -2.20
C ILE A 208 -8.57 -20.23 -2.85
N THR A 209 -9.76 -20.38 -2.29
CA THR A 209 -11.01 -19.84 -2.84
C THR A 209 -11.81 -18.97 -1.86
N LYS A 210 -11.36 -18.90 -0.59
CA LYS A 210 -12.06 -18.18 0.48
C LYS A 210 -11.08 -17.44 1.39
N ALA A 211 -11.58 -16.38 2.04
CA ALA A 211 -10.80 -15.55 2.95
C ALA A 211 -10.21 -16.31 4.16
N THR A 212 -10.90 -17.33 4.67
CA THR A 212 -10.40 -18.14 5.79
C THR A 212 -9.14 -18.91 5.42
N GLN A 213 -9.09 -19.47 4.20
CA GLN A 213 -7.92 -20.19 3.70
C GLN A 213 -6.71 -19.27 3.51
N LEU A 214 -6.90 -18.00 3.13
CA LEU A 214 -5.81 -17.02 3.09
C LEU A 214 -5.16 -16.83 4.46
N ARG A 215 -5.98 -16.71 5.52
CA ARG A 215 -5.49 -16.61 6.90
C ARG A 215 -4.76 -17.87 7.36
N GLU A 216 -5.21 -19.04 6.94
CA GLU A 216 -4.57 -20.32 7.29
C GLU A 216 -3.21 -20.51 6.56
N ASN A 217 -3.09 -19.99 5.34
CA ASN A 217 -1.93 -20.21 4.47
C ASN A 217 -0.89 -19.08 4.52
N VAL A 218 -1.21 -17.93 5.12
CA VAL A 218 -0.22 -16.88 5.35
C VAL A 218 0.87 -17.41 6.28
N ARG A 219 2.14 -17.30 5.85
CA ARG A 219 3.25 -17.90 6.59
C ARG A 219 3.33 -17.37 8.02
N ALA A 220 3.60 -18.27 8.97
CA ALA A 220 3.85 -17.89 10.36
C ALA A 220 4.96 -16.82 10.44
N GLY A 221 4.72 -15.78 11.24
CA GLY A 221 5.64 -14.65 11.42
C GLY A 221 5.54 -13.54 10.36
N VAL A 222 4.74 -13.72 9.30
CA VAL A 222 4.41 -12.62 8.36
C VAL A 222 3.38 -11.70 9.00
N LEU A 223 2.36 -12.28 9.63
CA LEU A 223 1.37 -11.53 10.40
C LEU A 223 1.81 -11.42 11.85
N ARG A 224 1.77 -10.20 12.37
CA ARG A 224 2.04 -9.92 13.77
C ARG A 224 0.82 -10.26 14.61
N THR A 225 1.07 -10.92 15.72
CA THR A 225 0.06 -11.23 16.74
C THR A 225 -0.53 -9.95 17.32
N ASP A 226 -1.69 -10.05 17.96
CA ASP A 226 -2.33 -8.92 18.66
C ASP A 226 -1.40 -8.30 19.70
N ALA A 227 -0.66 -9.14 20.44
CA ALA A 227 0.30 -8.68 21.44
C ALA A 227 1.47 -7.91 20.81
N GLU A 228 2.07 -8.43 19.75
CA GLU A 228 3.16 -7.74 19.03
C GLU A 228 2.67 -6.42 18.40
N PHE A 229 1.48 -6.43 17.80
CA PHE A 229 0.89 -5.24 17.21
C PHE A 229 0.59 -4.18 18.26
N MET A 230 -0.03 -4.55 19.39
CA MET A 230 -0.31 -3.64 20.50
C MET A 230 0.98 -3.02 21.05
N GLN A 231 2.00 -3.84 21.29
CA GLN A 231 3.29 -3.38 21.79
C GLN A 231 3.93 -2.39 20.81
N ALA A 232 3.94 -2.70 19.51
CA ALA A 232 4.47 -1.79 18.50
C ALA A 232 3.63 -0.49 18.39
N PHE A 233 2.30 -0.60 18.42
CA PHE A 233 1.39 0.54 18.33
C PHE A 233 1.57 1.50 19.50
N SER A 234 1.80 1.00 20.72
CA SER A 234 2.04 1.83 21.91
C SER A 234 3.19 2.83 21.72
N LYS A 235 4.17 2.49 20.86
CA LYS A 235 5.36 3.32 20.58
C LYS A 235 5.43 3.83 19.13
N ALA A 236 4.38 3.61 18.34
CA ALA A 236 4.35 3.92 16.92
C ALA A 236 4.60 5.41 16.65
N ARG A 237 5.43 5.67 15.63
CA ARG A 237 5.68 7.01 15.09
C ARG A 237 5.12 7.10 13.68
N VAL A 238 4.30 8.10 13.41
CA VAL A 238 3.63 8.28 12.11
C VAL A 238 4.10 9.59 11.50
N THR A 239 4.74 9.52 10.34
CA THR A 239 5.29 10.72 9.66
C THR A 239 4.32 11.29 8.62
N LYS A 240 3.54 10.43 7.95
CA LYS A 240 2.58 10.87 6.92
C LYS A 240 1.29 11.35 7.59
N ALA A 241 0.93 12.61 7.38
CA ALA A 241 -0.28 13.20 7.98
C ALA A 241 -1.57 12.47 7.54
N THR A 242 -1.64 12.02 6.28
CA THR A 242 -2.77 11.23 5.76
C THR A 242 -2.97 9.93 6.54
N LEU A 243 -1.87 9.23 6.86
CA LEU A 243 -1.90 8.00 7.63
C LEU A 243 -2.29 8.24 9.10
N ALA A 244 -1.74 9.29 9.72
CA ALA A 244 -2.11 9.65 11.09
C ALA A 244 -3.60 10.00 11.20
N ARG A 245 -4.13 10.77 10.23
CA ARG A 245 -5.56 11.08 10.17
C ARG A 245 -6.42 9.83 10.02
N TYR A 246 -6.03 8.91 9.13
CA TYR A 246 -6.73 7.63 8.97
C TYR A 246 -6.79 6.84 10.29
N TYR A 247 -5.66 6.67 10.99
CA TYR A 247 -5.63 5.95 12.25
C TYR A 247 -6.48 6.62 13.33
N LEU A 248 -6.34 7.94 13.52
CA LEU A 248 -7.12 8.67 14.52
C LEU A 248 -8.61 8.64 14.21
N ARG A 249 -9.01 8.75 12.93
CA ARG A 249 -10.41 8.68 12.55
C ARG A 249 -10.99 7.28 12.76
N ALA A 250 -10.23 6.24 12.47
CA ALA A 250 -10.66 4.87 12.76
C ALA A 250 -10.84 4.63 14.27
N LEU A 251 -9.91 5.13 15.09
CA LEU A 251 -9.99 5.06 16.55
C LEU A 251 -11.20 5.84 17.10
N GLU A 252 -11.45 7.04 16.59
CA GLU A 252 -12.58 7.89 16.98
C GLU A 252 -13.91 7.20 16.65
N LEU A 253 -14.08 6.74 15.41
CA LEU A 253 -15.29 6.04 14.97
C LEU A 253 -15.53 4.75 15.75
N HIS A 254 -14.47 4.05 16.16
CA HIS A 254 -14.61 2.88 17.02
C HIS A 254 -15.15 3.25 18.41
N MET A 255 -14.69 4.38 18.98
CA MET A 255 -15.24 4.89 20.24
C MET A 255 -16.72 5.28 20.11
N GLU A 256 -17.16 5.72 18.93
CA GLU A 256 -18.56 5.99 18.59
C GLU A 256 -19.39 4.73 18.29
N ALA A 257 -18.79 3.53 18.40
CA ALA A 257 -19.40 2.24 18.04
C ALA A 257 -19.85 2.15 16.57
N ASN A 258 -19.16 2.84 15.67
CA ASN A 258 -19.42 2.75 14.23
C ASN A 258 -19.00 1.36 13.69
N PRO A 259 -19.88 0.62 12.98
CA PRO A 259 -19.58 -0.73 12.48
C PRO A 259 -18.49 -0.78 11.40
N SER A 260 -18.22 0.35 10.73
CA SER A 260 -17.21 0.51 9.69
C SER A 260 -16.05 1.39 10.15
N ALA A 261 -15.75 1.39 11.45
CA ALA A 261 -14.67 2.19 12.02
C ALA A 261 -13.30 1.92 11.37
N ASP A 262 -13.04 0.69 10.93
CA ASP A 262 -11.81 0.31 10.22
C ASP A 262 -11.61 1.03 8.88
N LEU A 263 -12.69 1.54 8.25
CA LEU A 263 -12.57 2.38 7.05
C LEU A 263 -12.05 3.79 7.36
N GLY A 264 -12.02 4.23 8.62
CA GLY A 264 -11.49 5.53 8.99
C GLY A 264 -12.29 6.71 8.44
N GLY A 265 -13.59 6.55 8.26
CA GLY A 265 -14.53 7.61 7.87
C GLY A 265 -14.72 7.75 6.36
N THR A 266 -15.31 8.86 5.94
CA THR A 266 -15.41 9.19 4.51
C THR A 266 -14.12 9.87 4.03
N ILE A 267 -13.86 9.86 2.72
CA ILE A 267 -12.70 10.56 2.16
C ILE A 267 -12.79 12.06 2.41
N ASP A 268 -14.01 12.60 2.46
CA ASP A 268 -14.28 14.01 2.72
C ASP A 268 -13.95 14.42 4.17
N ASP A 269 -13.91 13.46 5.11
CA ASP A 269 -13.52 13.73 6.51
C ASP A 269 -12.10 14.34 6.59
N SER A 270 -11.26 14.12 5.57
CA SER A 270 -9.93 14.72 5.48
C SER A 270 -9.94 16.24 5.25
N PHE A 271 -11.05 16.80 4.76
CA PHE A 271 -11.32 18.23 4.71
C PHE A 271 -12.08 18.73 5.95
N THR A 272 -12.75 17.83 6.65
CA THR A 272 -13.52 18.15 7.87
C THR A 272 -12.62 18.38 9.08
N TYR A 273 -11.52 17.62 9.20
CA TYR A 273 -10.64 17.68 10.37
C TYR A 273 -9.17 17.88 10.02
N ASN A 274 -8.53 18.80 10.74
CA ASN A 274 -7.09 19.00 10.71
C ASN A 274 -6.39 18.06 11.69
N LEU A 275 -5.18 17.64 11.30
CA LEU A 275 -4.26 16.94 12.20
C LEU A 275 -3.51 17.96 13.05
N GLU A 276 -3.76 17.95 14.35
CA GLU A 276 -3.07 18.81 15.31
C GLU A 276 -2.01 18.01 16.07
N HIS A 277 -0.87 18.65 16.35
CA HIS A 277 0.11 18.12 17.27
C HIS A 277 -0.05 18.82 18.62
N VAL A 278 -0.34 18.05 19.66
CA VAL A 278 -0.57 18.59 21.01
C VAL A 278 0.69 19.32 21.48
N MET A 279 1.79 18.57 21.60
CA MET A 279 3.14 19.16 21.64
C MET A 279 3.56 19.58 20.23
N PRO A 280 3.93 20.85 20.01
CA PRO A 280 4.27 21.41 18.70
C PRO A 280 5.36 20.65 17.93
N GLN A 281 5.25 20.66 16.60
CA GLN A 281 6.25 20.06 15.70
C GLN A 281 7.59 20.80 15.66
N ARG A 282 7.59 22.08 16.03
CA ARG A 282 8.78 22.92 16.14
C ARG A 282 8.97 23.36 17.58
N GLU A 283 10.18 23.74 17.93
CA GLU A 283 10.47 24.28 19.24
C GLU A 283 9.58 25.49 19.53
N SER A 284 9.04 25.52 20.75
CA SER A 284 8.18 26.60 21.25
C SER A 284 8.60 26.85 22.70
N GLY A 285 8.88 28.12 23.04
CA GLY A 285 9.37 28.50 24.38
C GLY A 285 8.38 28.19 25.51
N ASP A 286 7.11 27.98 25.16
CA ASP A 286 6.04 27.70 26.12
C ASP A 286 5.97 26.23 26.56
N TRP A 287 6.85 25.37 26.03
CA TRP A 287 6.90 23.94 26.34
C TRP A 287 8.17 23.61 27.12
N PRO A 288 8.06 23.22 28.42
CA PRO A 288 9.21 22.99 29.31
C PRO A 288 9.84 21.60 29.07
N ILE A 289 10.01 21.20 27.81
CA ILE A 289 10.56 19.90 27.41
C ILE A 289 11.83 20.16 26.59
N PRO A 290 12.99 19.59 26.98
CA PRO A 290 14.21 19.72 26.20
C PRO A 290 14.01 19.27 24.75
N GLU A 291 14.54 20.02 23.79
CA GLU A 291 14.35 19.77 22.36
C GLU A 291 14.72 18.33 21.94
N GLN A 292 15.81 17.79 22.49
CA GLN A 292 16.26 16.41 22.23
C GLN A 292 15.22 15.36 22.68
N THR A 293 14.49 15.64 23.76
CA THR A 293 13.40 14.79 24.24
C THR A 293 12.18 14.99 23.34
N ALA A 294 11.77 16.23 23.07
CA ALA A 294 10.59 16.55 22.26
C ALA A 294 10.64 15.89 20.86
N GLN A 295 11.81 15.89 20.20
CA GLN A 295 12.01 15.26 18.89
C GLN A 295 11.66 13.77 18.84
N GLN A 296 11.77 13.06 19.96
CA GLN A 296 11.44 11.64 20.04
C GLN A 296 9.91 11.42 20.07
N PHE A 297 9.17 12.39 20.60
CA PHE A 297 7.73 12.29 20.87
C PHE A 297 6.86 13.03 19.85
N ARG A 298 7.37 14.05 19.13
CA ARG A 298 6.59 14.83 18.15
C ARG A 298 5.82 13.97 17.15
N LYS A 299 6.45 12.91 16.65
CA LYS A 299 5.86 12.01 15.64
C LYS A 299 5.10 10.83 16.24
N ARG A 300 4.96 10.74 17.56
CA ARG A 300 4.17 9.70 18.22
C ARG A 300 2.70 9.94 17.92
N LEU A 301 1.96 8.87 17.60
CA LEU A 301 0.53 9.01 17.30
C LEU A 301 -0.24 9.55 18.52
N GLY A 302 0.18 9.20 19.74
CA GLY A 302 -0.40 9.73 20.96
C GLY A 302 -0.27 11.25 21.10
N ASN A 303 0.72 11.88 20.44
CA ASN A 303 0.88 13.32 20.43
C ASN A 303 0.01 14.03 19.36
N MET A 304 -0.83 13.28 18.64
CA MET A 304 -1.64 13.81 17.55
C MET A 304 -3.12 13.67 17.86
N VAL A 305 -3.90 14.69 17.53
CA VAL A 305 -5.36 14.70 17.66
C VAL A 305 -6.00 15.27 16.40
N LEU A 306 -7.30 15.01 16.23
CA LEU A 306 -8.10 15.64 15.18
C LEU A 306 -8.79 16.89 15.76
N LEU A 307 -8.84 17.96 14.98
CA LEU A 307 -9.51 19.21 15.34
C LEU A 307 -10.31 19.77 14.16
N GLN A 308 -11.34 20.55 14.48
CA GLN A 308 -11.95 21.41 13.47
C GLN A 308 -10.94 22.46 12.99
N PRO A 309 -10.91 22.81 11.69
CA PRO A 309 -9.94 23.76 11.14
C PRO A 309 -9.90 25.11 11.85
N THR A 310 -11.05 25.62 12.30
CA THR A 310 -11.15 26.90 13.02
C THR A 310 -10.44 26.87 14.37
N ASP A 311 -10.53 25.76 15.09
CA ASP A 311 -9.90 25.62 16.41
C ASP A 311 -8.40 25.37 16.24
N ASN A 312 -8.03 24.59 15.23
CA ASN A 312 -6.64 24.33 14.89
C ASN A 312 -5.85 25.61 14.61
N VAL A 313 -6.42 26.56 13.84
CA VAL A 313 -5.80 27.86 13.56
C VAL A 313 -5.64 28.72 14.82
N LYS A 314 -6.63 28.71 15.73
CA LYS A 314 -6.59 29.50 16.97
C LYS A 314 -5.53 29.00 17.96
N LEU A 315 -5.36 27.67 18.04
CA LEU A 315 -4.48 27.03 19.01
C LEU A 315 -3.01 27.07 18.59
N GLY A 316 -2.68 26.73 17.35
CA GLY A 316 -1.30 26.77 16.84
C GLY A 316 -0.27 26.13 17.79
N ASN A 317 0.81 26.85 18.09
CA ASN A 317 1.92 26.37 18.93
C ASN A 317 1.82 26.77 20.40
N ARG A 318 0.63 27.17 20.86
CA ARG A 318 0.37 27.58 22.26
C ARG A 318 0.74 26.48 23.26
N SER A 319 0.81 26.88 24.53
CA SER A 319 1.05 25.96 25.65
C SER A 319 -0.06 24.89 25.75
N PHE A 320 0.23 23.77 26.41
CA PHE A 320 -0.80 22.76 26.68
C PHE A 320 -1.96 23.33 27.51
N ALA A 321 -1.67 24.21 28.47
CA ALA A 321 -2.71 24.81 29.33
C ALA A 321 -3.77 25.58 28.52
N GLU A 322 -3.34 26.30 27.48
CA GLU A 322 -4.25 26.99 26.56
C GLU A 322 -5.00 26.02 25.64
N LYS A 323 -4.30 25.00 25.11
CA LYS A 323 -4.91 23.98 24.23
C LYS A 323 -5.94 23.11 24.95
N ARG A 324 -5.69 22.79 26.21
CA ARG A 324 -6.50 21.91 27.05
C ARG A 324 -7.96 22.37 27.13
N ALA A 325 -8.21 23.67 27.29
CA ALA A 325 -9.58 24.18 27.37
C ALA A 325 -10.40 23.90 26.10
N ALA A 326 -9.78 24.03 24.93
CA ALA A 326 -10.41 23.69 23.66
C ALA A 326 -10.59 22.18 23.49
N TYR A 327 -9.62 21.38 23.92
CA TYR A 327 -9.71 19.91 23.88
C TYR A 327 -10.86 19.38 24.74
N GLN A 328 -11.03 19.89 25.96
CA GLN A 328 -12.14 19.51 26.85
C GLN A 328 -13.54 19.80 26.29
N GLN A 329 -13.65 20.72 25.32
CA GLN A 329 -14.90 21.09 24.67
C GLN A 329 -15.06 20.41 23.29
N SER A 330 -14.10 19.58 22.89
CA SER A 330 -14.14 18.90 21.60
C SER A 330 -15.26 17.88 21.55
N GLN A 331 -15.93 17.78 20.41
CA GLN A 331 -16.91 16.73 20.14
C GLN A 331 -16.25 15.39 19.76
N LEU A 332 -14.94 15.40 19.50
CA LEU A 332 -14.15 14.21 19.19
C LEU A 332 -13.64 13.62 20.52
N ARG A 333 -14.05 12.40 20.83
CA ARG A 333 -13.78 11.70 22.10
C ARG A 333 -12.29 11.51 22.34
N LEU A 334 -11.48 11.28 21.30
CA LEU A 334 -10.04 11.18 21.46
C LEU A 334 -9.42 12.52 21.87
N THR A 335 -9.87 13.60 21.24
CA THR A 335 -9.38 14.95 21.54
C THR A 335 -9.86 15.40 22.94
N GLU A 336 -11.11 15.13 23.29
CA GLU A 336 -11.65 15.32 24.64
C GLU A 336 -10.83 14.57 25.69
N GLY A 337 -10.50 13.31 25.43
CA GLY A 337 -9.67 12.48 26.31
C GLY A 337 -8.30 13.07 26.60
N VAL A 338 -7.65 13.69 25.61
CA VAL A 338 -6.40 14.44 25.80
C VAL A 338 -6.61 15.67 26.69
N GLY A 339 -7.77 16.34 26.59
CA GLY A 339 -8.13 17.47 27.45
C GLY A 339 -8.30 17.12 28.94
N ALA A 340 -8.44 15.83 29.28
CA ALA A 340 -8.54 15.38 30.67
C ALA A 340 -7.22 15.48 31.45
N TYR A 341 -6.07 15.45 30.76
CA TYR A 341 -4.75 15.56 31.38
C TYR A 341 -4.49 16.98 31.89
N THR A 342 -3.66 17.11 32.94
CA THR A 342 -3.28 18.42 33.52
C THR A 342 -2.00 18.99 32.93
N SER A 343 -1.11 18.12 32.46
CA SER A 343 0.14 18.41 31.76
C SER A 343 0.20 17.58 30.49
N TRP A 344 1.16 17.91 29.62
CA TRP A 344 1.41 17.11 28.42
C TRP A 344 2.89 17.04 28.12
N GLY A 345 3.42 15.83 28.13
CA GLY A 345 4.81 15.53 27.85
C GLY A 345 4.99 14.05 27.54
N PRO A 346 6.24 13.55 27.63
CA PRO A 346 6.57 12.16 27.33
C PRO A 346 5.69 11.13 28.02
N GLU A 347 5.46 11.31 29.34
CA GLU A 347 4.69 10.36 30.16
C GLU A 347 3.22 10.30 29.74
N GLU A 348 2.58 11.46 29.51
CA GLU A 348 1.19 11.50 29.05
C GLU A 348 1.02 10.98 27.63
N ILE A 349 2.00 11.22 26.75
CA ILE A 349 1.98 10.67 25.39
C ILE A 349 2.10 9.14 25.42
N ASP A 350 2.95 8.59 26.29
CA ASP A 350 3.10 7.15 26.45
C ASP A 350 1.80 6.53 27.00
N ASP A 351 1.25 7.07 28.10
CA ASP A 351 -0.01 6.59 28.69
C ASP A 351 -1.19 6.69 27.70
N TRP A 352 -1.33 7.82 27.01
CA TRP A 352 -2.39 8.00 26.03
C TRP A 352 -2.24 7.03 24.84
N GLN A 353 -1.03 6.89 24.30
CA GLN A 353 -0.81 6.01 23.16
C GLN A 353 -0.98 4.52 23.51
N GLU A 354 -0.72 4.12 24.77
CA GLU A 354 -1.03 2.78 25.26
C GLU A 354 -2.55 2.51 25.26
N LYS A 355 -3.38 3.48 25.68
CA LYS A 355 -4.84 3.39 25.55
C LYS A 355 -5.28 3.26 24.08
N LEU A 356 -4.66 4.04 23.18
CA LEU A 356 -4.93 3.93 21.74
C LEU A 356 -4.53 2.55 21.19
N ALA A 357 -3.45 1.95 21.69
CA ALA A 357 -3.01 0.61 21.27
C ALA A 357 -4.05 -0.47 21.61
N HIS A 358 -4.69 -0.38 22.78
CA HIS A 358 -5.78 -1.28 23.16
C HIS A 358 -7.00 -1.17 22.24
N LEU A 359 -7.32 0.04 21.76
CA LEU A 359 -8.37 0.24 20.76
C LEU A 359 -7.94 -0.29 19.39
N ALA A 360 -6.70 -0.05 18.98
CA ALA A 360 -6.16 -0.45 17.68
C ALA A 360 -6.29 -1.96 17.44
N VAL A 361 -6.02 -2.80 18.44
CA VAL A 361 -6.16 -4.27 18.32
C VAL A 361 -7.59 -4.69 18.01
N LYS A 362 -8.59 -3.98 18.53
CA LYS A 362 -10.02 -4.27 18.30
C LYS A 362 -10.46 -3.88 16.88
N ILE A 363 -9.87 -2.82 16.34
CA ILE A 363 -10.18 -2.30 15.00
C ILE A 363 -9.50 -3.14 13.91
N TRP A 364 -8.23 -3.46 14.12
CA TRP A 364 -7.41 -4.22 13.18
C TRP A 364 -6.96 -5.53 13.83
N PRO A 365 -7.82 -6.57 13.95
CA PRO A 365 -7.46 -7.88 14.54
C PRO A 365 -6.58 -8.72 13.58
N ALA A 366 -5.87 -9.72 14.11
CA ALA A 366 -4.98 -10.59 13.31
C ALA A 366 -5.67 -11.34 12.15
#